data_AF-A0A940C3X8-F1
#
_entry.id   AF-A0A940C3X8-F1
#
_cell.length_a   1.000
_cell.length_b   1.000
_cell.length_c   1.000
_cell.angle_alpha   90.00
_cell.angle_beta   90.00
_cell.angle_gamma   90.00
#
_symmetry.space_group_name_H-M   'P 1'
#
loop_
_entity.id
_entity.type
_entity.pdbx_description
1 polymer ?
#
loop_
_entity_poly.entity_id
_entity_poly.type
_entity_poly.pdbx_seq_one_letter_code
_entity_poly.pdbx_strand_id
1 'polypeptide(L)'
;MKNKTTINAKLSVGGLFSFMGALFAAIGILLYIFGDPSNTTGSFDDPKKNFMMLCGVFTFMGLIFFFVGGTLFVKELRLTMKKKSLVDTGRKIYAVITGVAEDTSMSINGRHPYYAIAQYEDPYSGEKQFYDTTSYDMDLTHTIGSTVSVYIDQTNPELYFVDFDPESVAVKY
;
A
#
# COMPACT_ATOMS: atom_id res chain seq x y z
N MET A 1 7.11 -12.30 -18.91
CA MET A 1 5.95 -11.54 -19.42
C MET A 1 4.75 -11.80 -18.52
N LYS A 2 4.01 -10.74 -18.13
CA LYS A 2 2.79 -10.74 -17.30
C LYS A 2 2.96 -10.99 -15.79
N ASN A 3 3.52 -10.01 -15.08
CA ASN A 3 3.24 -9.85 -13.66
C ASN A 3 1.84 -9.24 -13.52
N LYS A 4 0.84 -10.11 -13.49
CA LYS A 4 -0.57 -9.74 -13.41
C LYS A 4 -0.96 -9.74 -11.93
N THR A 5 -1.44 -8.58 -11.47
CA THR A 5 -2.49 -8.47 -10.43
C THR A 5 -2.07 -8.56 -8.96
N THR A 6 -1.00 -7.88 -8.55
CA THR A 6 -0.88 -7.36 -7.17
C THR A 6 -0.94 -5.84 -7.15
N ILE A 7 -1.85 -5.25 -7.94
CA ILE A 7 -2.30 -3.88 -7.64
C ILE A 7 -3.16 -3.97 -6.38
N ASN A 8 -2.46 -4.02 -5.25
CA ASN A 8 -2.80 -3.45 -3.96
C ASN A 8 -4.27 -3.58 -3.57
N ALA A 9 -4.63 -4.69 -2.92
CA ALA A 9 -5.92 -4.81 -2.21
C ALA A 9 -6.19 -3.60 -1.29
N LYS A 10 -5.13 -2.97 -0.73
CA LYS A 10 -5.22 -1.73 0.07
C LYS A 10 -5.69 -0.50 -0.75
N LEU A 11 -5.21 -0.34 -1.98
CA LEU A 11 -5.58 0.74 -2.92
C LEU A 11 -7.06 0.70 -3.32
N SER A 12 -7.67 -0.48 -3.27
CA SER A 12 -9.09 -0.66 -3.60
C SER A 12 -10.02 -0.24 -2.46
N VAL A 13 -9.64 -0.47 -1.19
CA VAL A 13 -10.55 -0.25 -0.06
C VAL A 13 -10.80 1.23 0.20
N GLY A 14 -9.76 2.06 0.19
CA GLY A 14 -9.91 3.51 0.38
C GLY A 14 -10.70 4.17 -0.74
N GLY A 15 -10.47 3.74 -1.99
CA GLY A 15 -11.24 4.18 -3.16
C GLY A 15 -12.71 3.77 -3.10
N LEU A 16 -13.01 2.53 -2.72
CA LEU A 16 -14.39 2.04 -2.52
C LEU A 16 -15.12 2.85 -1.45
N PHE A 17 -14.49 3.08 -0.30
CA PHE A 17 -15.09 3.86 0.79
C PHE A 17 -15.34 5.32 0.39
N SER A 18 -14.39 5.93 -0.33
CA SER A 18 -14.56 7.29 -0.85
C SER A 18 -15.71 7.36 -1.85
N PHE A 19 -15.78 6.43 -2.80
CA PHE A 19 -16.86 6.35 -3.79
C PHE A 19 -18.22 6.14 -3.13
N MET A 20 -18.31 5.19 -2.20
CA MET A 20 -19.55 4.90 -1.48
C MET A 20 -20.01 6.09 -0.62
N GLY A 21 -19.08 6.78 0.04
CA GLY A 21 -19.36 8.01 0.78
C GLY A 21 -19.90 9.13 -0.10
N ALA A 22 -19.30 9.34 -1.28
CA ALA A 22 -19.80 10.31 -2.26
C ALA A 22 -21.21 9.95 -2.75
N LEU A 23 -21.48 8.66 -2.97
CA LEU A 23 -22.80 8.17 -3.40
C LEU A 23 -23.86 8.42 -2.33
N PHE A 24 -23.57 8.15 -1.05
CA PHE A 24 -24.48 8.47 0.05
C PHE A 24 -24.73 9.98 0.21
N ALA A 25 -23.68 10.79 0.06
CA ALA A 25 -23.82 12.26 0.10
C ALA A 25 -24.69 12.77 -1.06
N ALA A 26 -24.48 12.26 -2.28
CA ALA A 26 -25.27 12.61 -3.46
C ALA A 26 -26.74 12.20 -3.28
N ILE A 27 -27.02 11.02 -2.73
CA ILE A 27 -28.37 10.58 -2.41
C ILE A 27 -29.01 11.51 -1.37
N GLY A 28 -28.30 11.88 -0.30
CA GLY A 28 -28.80 12.83 0.70
C GLY A 28 -29.16 14.20 0.10
N ILE A 29 -28.33 14.71 -0.81
CA ILE A 29 -28.58 15.96 -1.53
C ILE A 29 -29.74 15.83 -2.52
N LEU A 30 -29.82 14.72 -3.26
CA LEU A 30 -30.92 14.47 -4.19
C LEU A 30 -32.25 14.34 -3.48
N LEU A 31 -32.28 13.65 -2.34
CA LEU A 31 -33.46 13.60 -1.47
C LEU A 31 -33.83 15.02 -1.03
N TYR A 32 -32.88 15.84 -0.59
CA TYR A 32 -33.16 17.21 -0.18
C TYR A 32 -33.78 18.07 -1.30
N ILE A 33 -33.34 17.90 -2.55
CA ILE A 33 -33.82 18.70 -3.70
C ILE A 33 -35.16 18.19 -4.23
N PHE A 34 -35.34 16.87 -4.33
CA PHE A 34 -36.46 16.26 -5.07
C PHE A 34 -37.46 15.49 -4.21
N GLY A 35 -37.16 15.24 -2.95
CA GLY A 35 -38.01 14.43 -2.09
C GLY A 35 -39.17 15.21 -1.48
N ASP A 36 -40.27 14.49 -1.24
CA ASP A 36 -41.49 15.04 -0.65
C ASP A 36 -41.47 14.85 0.88
N PRO A 37 -41.43 15.95 1.67
CA PRO A 37 -41.40 15.86 3.12
C PRO A 37 -42.73 15.37 3.73
N SER A 38 -43.84 15.41 2.99
CA SER A 38 -45.19 15.13 3.54
C SER A 38 -45.36 13.68 4.02
N ASN A 39 -44.64 12.74 3.43
CA ASN A 39 -44.73 11.31 3.74
C ASN A 39 -43.69 10.83 4.76
N THR A 40 -42.98 11.75 5.42
CA THR A 40 -41.89 11.39 6.34
C THR A 40 -42.33 11.42 7.79
N THR A 41 -42.54 10.23 8.36
CA THR A 41 -42.85 10.05 9.79
C THR A 41 -41.56 9.78 10.58
N GLY A 42 -41.48 10.27 11.81
CA GLY A 42 -40.27 10.16 12.63
C GLY A 42 -40.49 10.71 14.04
N SER A 43 -39.39 11.03 14.72
CA SER A 43 -39.43 11.49 16.13
C SER A 43 -40.01 12.89 16.33
N PHE A 44 -40.12 13.70 15.28
CA PHE A 44 -40.76 15.02 15.35
C PHE A 44 -42.22 14.92 14.86
N ASP A 45 -43.11 15.70 15.48
CA ASP A 45 -44.51 15.81 15.04
C ASP A 45 -44.64 16.45 13.65
N ASP A 46 -43.62 17.19 13.20
CA ASP A 46 -43.56 17.84 11.90
C ASP A 46 -42.86 16.97 10.83
N PRO A 47 -43.56 16.54 9.76
CA PRO A 47 -42.97 15.73 8.69
C PRO A 47 -41.76 16.38 8.00
N LYS A 48 -41.79 17.72 7.86
CA LYS A 48 -40.67 18.51 7.31
C LYS A 48 -39.40 18.41 8.14
N LYS A 49 -39.51 18.37 9.47
CA LYS A 49 -38.35 18.25 10.37
C LYS A 49 -37.77 16.84 10.31
N ASN A 50 -38.61 15.81 10.26
CA ASN A 50 -38.18 14.43 10.06
C ASN A 50 -37.43 14.26 8.73
N PHE A 51 -37.96 14.85 7.66
CA PHE A 51 -37.34 14.81 6.34
C PHE A 51 -35.98 15.51 6.29
N MET A 52 -35.88 16.70 6.89
CA MET A 52 -34.62 17.43 6.99
C MET A 52 -33.58 16.66 7.82
N MET A 53 -33.99 16.01 8.90
CA MET A 53 -33.12 15.14 9.70
C MET A 53 -32.62 13.95 8.88
N LEU A 54 -33.50 13.27 8.14
CA LEU A 54 -33.13 12.15 7.26
C LEU A 54 -32.08 12.58 6.22
N CYS A 55 -32.34 13.67 5.50
CA CYS A 55 -31.39 14.19 4.50
C CYS A 55 -30.06 14.60 5.13
N GLY A 56 -30.12 15.21 6.32
CA GLY A 56 -28.94 15.60 7.09
C GLY A 56 -28.07 14.41 7.50
N VAL A 57 -28.66 13.32 8.00
CA VAL A 57 -27.93 12.12 8.40
C VAL A 57 -27.24 11.46 7.22
N PHE A 58 -27.95 11.26 6.11
CA PHE A 58 -27.36 10.66 4.89
C PHE A 58 -26.22 11.51 4.32
N THR A 59 -26.41 12.82 4.25
CA THR A 59 -25.39 13.75 3.74
C THR A 59 -24.18 13.80 4.66
N PHE A 60 -24.39 13.93 5.96
CA PHE A 60 -23.31 14.02 6.95
C PHE A 60 -22.49 12.72 7.01
N MET A 61 -23.17 11.57 7.04
CA MET A 61 -22.51 10.27 7.06
C MET A 61 -21.73 10.03 5.76
N GLY A 62 -22.32 10.38 4.61
CA GLY A 62 -21.64 10.30 3.32
C GLY A 62 -20.36 11.16 3.27
N LEU A 63 -20.42 12.39 3.79
CA LEU A 63 -19.26 13.28 3.86
C LEU A 63 -18.14 12.70 4.75
N ILE A 64 -18.46 12.15 5.91
CA ILE A 64 -17.46 11.52 6.79
C ILE A 64 -16.73 10.40 6.03
N PHE A 65 -17.48 9.49 5.41
CA PHE A 65 -16.87 8.38 4.66
C PHE A 65 -16.09 8.86 3.44
N PHE A 66 -16.56 9.91 2.76
CA PHE A 66 -15.84 10.51 1.63
C PHE A 66 -14.48 11.07 2.06
N PHE A 67 -14.42 11.84 3.14
CA PHE A 67 -13.16 12.41 3.62
C PHE A 67 -12.22 11.36 4.20
N VAL A 68 -12.72 10.42 4.99
CA VAL A 68 -11.90 9.34 5.55
C VAL A 68 -11.35 8.44 4.44
N GLY A 69 -12.21 7.96 3.54
CA GLY A 69 -11.78 7.15 2.39
C GLY A 69 -10.85 7.92 1.45
N GLY A 70 -11.15 9.19 1.19
CA GLY A 70 -10.37 10.07 0.32
C GLY A 70 -8.97 10.34 0.87
N THR A 71 -8.82 10.59 2.17
CA THR A 71 -7.49 10.81 2.79
C THR A 71 -6.61 9.57 2.71
N LEU A 72 -7.15 8.37 2.90
CA LEU A 72 -6.42 7.11 2.74
C LEU A 72 -6.03 6.89 1.27
N PHE A 73 -6.97 7.06 0.34
CA PHE A 73 -6.75 6.88 -1.09
C PHE A 73 -5.68 7.85 -1.64
N VAL A 74 -5.75 9.13 -1.29
CA VAL A 74 -4.75 10.13 -1.71
C VAL A 74 -3.36 9.82 -1.16
N LYS A 75 -3.24 9.34 0.09
CA LYS A 75 -1.95 8.94 0.66
C LYS A 75 -1.33 7.79 -0.12
N GLU A 76 -2.11 6.77 -0.46
CA GLU A 76 -1.63 5.59 -1.20
C GLU A 76 -1.30 5.91 -2.67
N LEU A 77 -2.07 6.78 -3.33
CA LEU A 77 -1.73 7.30 -4.66
C LEU A 77 -0.40 8.04 -4.65
N ARG A 78 -0.17 8.90 -3.64
CA ARG A 78 1.11 9.62 -3.50
C ARG A 78 2.28 8.65 -3.26
N LEU A 79 2.10 7.63 -2.44
CA LEU A 79 3.13 6.61 -2.21
C LEU A 79 3.44 5.82 -3.48
N THR A 80 2.42 5.44 -4.25
CA THR A 80 2.60 4.71 -5.52
C THR A 80 3.29 5.57 -6.57
N MET A 81 2.91 6.85 -6.68
CA MET A 81 3.58 7.80 -7.59
C MET A 81 5.03 8.06 -7.18
N LYS A 82 5.31 8.20 -5.88
CA LYS A 82 6.68 8.30 -5.38
C LYS A 82 7.48 7.04 -5.69
N LYS A 83 6.96 5.85 -5.36
CA LYS A 83 7.63 4.57 -5.66
C LYS A 83 7.93 4.41 -7.16
N LYS A 84 7.01 4.82 -8.03
CA LYS A 84 7.22 4.79 -9.49
C LYS A 84 8.32 5.76 -9.93
N SER A 85 8.38 6.97 -9.35
CA SER A 85 9.48 7.91 -9.61
C SER A 85 10.82 7.35 -9.13
N LEU A 86 10.85 6.66 -7.99
CA LEU A 86 12.06 6.09 -7.40
C LEU A 86 12.64 4.92 -8.19
N VAL A 87 11.79 4.11 -8.82
CA VAL A 87 12.26 3.05 -9.73
C VAL A 87 12.86 3.64 -11.02
N ASP A 88 12.36 4.80 -11.47
CA ASP A 88 12.86 5.47 -12.68
C ASP A 88 14.14 6.31 -12.43
N THR A 89 14.33 6.86 -11.23
CA THR A 89 15.45 7.76 -10.89
C THR A 89 16.39 7.24 -9.80
N GLY A 90 16.16 6.04 -9.27
CA GLY A 90 16.94 5.46 -8.17
C GLY A 90 18.37 5.13 -8.57
N ARG A 91 19.30 5.24 -7.61
CA ARG A 91 20.68 4.79 -7.83
C ARG A 91 20.71 3.27 -7.72
N LYS A 92 21.10 2.59 -8.79
CA LYS A 92 21.39 1.15 -8.77
C LYS A 92 22.76 0.94 -8.15
N ILE A 93 22.81 0.19 -7.06
CA ILE A 93 24.04 -0.29 -6.44
C ILE A 93 24.09 -1.82 -6.50
N TYR A 94 25.28 -2.38 -6.37
CA TYR A 94 25.50 -3.82 -6.34
C TYR A 94 25.92 -4.24 -4.93
N ALA A 95 25.09 -4.99 -4.25
CA ALA A 95 25.33 -5.48 -2.89
C ALA A 95 25.58 -6.98 -2.91
N VAL A 96 26.30 -7.50 -1.91
CA VAL A 96 26.61 -8.94 -1.79
C VAL A 96 25.79 -9.53 -0.65
N ILE A 97 25.15 -10.68 -0.88
CA ILE A 97 24.42 -11.38 0.19
C ILE A 97 25.42 -11.94 1.20
N THR A 98 25.31 -11.50 2.46
CA THR A 98 26.19 -11.93 3.55
C THR A 98 25.52 -12.87 4.55
N GLY A 99 24.19 -12.93 4.54
CA GLY A 99 23.44 -13.80 5.45
C GLY A 99 22.02 -14.06 5.01
N VAL A 100 21.38 -15.01 5.70
CA VAL A 100 19.98 -15.38 5.53
C VAL A 100 19.37 -15.52 6.92
N ALA A 101 18.16 -15.01 7.10
CA ALA A 101 17.44 -15.03 8.36
C ALA A 101 15.97 -15.42 8.13
N GLU A 102 15.34 -15.92 9.19
CA GLU A 102 13.92 -16.25 9.20
C GLU A 102 13.10 -15.06 9.68
N ASP A 103 12.01 -14.78 8.95
CA ASP A 103 11.05 -13.77 9.35
C ASP A 103 10.06 -14.38 10.35
N THR A 104 10.35 -14.16 11.63
CA THR A 104 9.49 -14.62 12.73
C THR A 104 8.20 -13.82 12.87
N SER A 105 8.05 -12.69 12.16
CA SER A 105 6.86 -11.84 12.22
C SER A 105 5.69 -12.38 11.39
N MET A 106 5.97 -13.27 10.44
CA MET A 106 4.97 -13.87 9.55
C MET A 106 5.08 -15.39 9.55
N SER A 107 3.93 -16.07 9.40
CA SER A 107 3.88 -17.51 9.19
C SER A 107 3.03 -17.82 7.97
N ILE A 108 3.60 -18.59 7.03
CA ILE A 108 2.92 -19.08 5.83
C ILE A 108 2.89 -20.61 5.97
N ASN A 109 1.70 -21.21 5.98
CA ASN A 109 1.51 -22.65 6.14
C ASN A 109 2.23 -23.28 7.36
N GLY A 110 2.35 -22.53 8.46
CA GLY A 110 3.00 -23.01 9.68
C GLY A 110 4.54 -23.01 9.64
N ARG A 111 5.15 -22.37 8.63
CA ARG A 111 6.59 -22.13 8.53
C ARG A 111 6.88 -20.64 8.44
N HIS A 112 8.06 -20.25 8.91
CA HIS A 112 8.56 -18.88 8.79
C HIS A 112 9.32 -18.73 7.48
N PRO A 113 8.98 -17.74 6.64
CA PRO A 113 9.70 -17.51 5.39
C PRO A 113 11.11 -16.93 5.66
N TYR A 114 12.02 -17.12 4.71
CA TYR A 114 13.42 -16.66 4.80
C TYR A 114 13.63 -15.37 4.03
N TYR A 115 14.48 -14.47 4.51
CA TYR A 115 14.97 -13.31 3.75
C TYR A 115 16.49 -13.28 3.74
N ALA A 116 17.06 -12.76 2.67
CA ALA A 116 18.50 -12.58 2.53
C ALA A 116 18.91 -11.17 2.94
N ILE A 117 20.09 -11.05 3.56
CA ILE A 117 20.70 -9.80 3.98
C ILE A 117 21.79 -9.46 2.97
N ALA A 118 21.59 -8.40 2.21
CA ALA A 118 22.56 -7.87 1.25
C ALA A 118 23.37 -6.73 1.88
N GLN A 119 24.69 -6.85 1.84
CA GLN A 119 25.62 -5.83 2.32
C GLN A 119 26.21 -5.07 1.14
N TYR A 120 26.12 -3.75 1.19
CA TYR A 120 26.84 -2.84 0.31
C TYR A 120 27.95 -2.15 1.11
N GLU A 121 29.13 -2.02 0.51
CA GLU A 121 30.22 -1.23 1.06
C GLU A 121 30.47 -0.05 0.13
N ASP A 122 30.32 1.16 0.66
CA ASP A 122 30.53 2.38 -0.13
C ASP A 122 32.03 2.54 -0.44
N PRO A 123 32.44 2.59 -1.72
CA PRO A 123 33.85 2.68 -2.10
C PRO A 123 34.52 4.01 -1.73
N TYR A 124 33.73 5.05 -1.37
CA TYR A 124 34.24 6.37 -1.00
C TYR A 124 34.29 6.57 0.52
N SER A 125 33.30 6.10 1.27
CA SER A 125 33.25 6.26 2.74
C SER A 125 33.71 5.02 3.51
N GLY A 126 33.74 3.85 2.89
CA GLY A 126 33.98 2.56 3.57
C GLY A 126 32.84 2.13 4.48
N GLU A 127 31.70 2.82 4.44
CA GLU A 127 30.54 2.52 5.27
C GLU A 127 29.81 1.29 4.74
N LYS A 128 29.46 0.37 5.65
CA LYS A 128 28.71 -0.85 5.34
C LYS A 128 27.24 -0.62 5.60
N GLN A 129 26.43 -0.76 4.56
CA GLN A 129 24.97 -0.66 4.61
C GLN A 129 24.36 -2.03 4.36
N PHE A 130 23.30 -2.34 5.09
CA PHE A 130 22.60 -3.63 5.02
C PHE A 130 21.19 -3.42 4.49
N TYR A 131 20.77 -4.31 3.59
CA TYR A 131 19.47 -4.27 2.92
C TYR A 131 18.84 -5.65 2.95
N ASP A 132 17.60 -5.72 3.42
CA ASP A 132 16.86 -6.98 3.51
C ASP A 132 16.06 -7.23 2.24
N THR A 133 16.05 -8.46 1.73
CA THR A 133 15.18 -8.84 0.61
C THR A 133 13.73 -9.01 1.07
N THR A 134 12.82 -9.18 0.10
CA THR A 134 11.50 -9.76 0.41
C THR A 134 11.67 -11.17 0.99
N SER A 135 10.72 -11.60 1.82
CA SER A 135 10.69 -12.95 2.40
C SER A 135 10.22 -13.98 1.36
N TYR A 136 10.90 -15.12 1.29
CA TYR A 136 10.66 -16.24 0.38
C TYR A 136 10.36 -17.54 1.17
N ASP A 137 9.50 -18.39 0.61
CA ASP A 137 9.16 -19.71 1.20
C ASP A 137 10.16 -20.81 0.78
N MET A 138 11.44 -20.47 0.69
CA MET A 138 12.52 -21.37 0.33
C MET A 138 13.81 -21.00 1.06
N ASP A 139 14.69 -21.98 1.29
CA ASP A 139 15.98 -21.73 1.91
C ASP A 139 16.92 -20.97 0.96
N LEU A 140 17.32 -19.77 1.39
CA LEU A 140 18.17 -18.87 0.62
C LEU A 140 19.66 -19.04 0.94
N THR A 141 20.05 -19.97 1.83
CA THR A 141 21.44 -20.14 2.31
C THR A 141 22.42 -20.36 1.15
N HIS A 142 21.97 -20.98 0.07
CA HIS A 142 22.76 -21.20 -1.15
C HIS A 142 23.14 -19.90 -1.89
N THR A 143 22.49 -18.79 -1.58
CA THR A 143 22.66 -17.50 -2.26
C THR A 143 23.69 -16.59 -1.60
N ILE A 144 24.23 -16.99 -0.44
CA ILE A 144 25.29 -16.26 0.26
C ILE A 144 26.53 -16.13 -0.67
N GLY A 145 27.07 -14.93 -0.76
CA GLY A 145 28.17 -14.57 -1.65
C GLY A 145 27.73 -14.08 -3.04
N SER A 146 26.44 -14.13 -3.36
CA SER A 146 25.92 -13.65 -4.63
C SER A 146 25.72 -12.14 -4.65
N THR A 147 25.94 -11.53 -5.81
CA THR A 147 25.74 -10.09 -6.02
C THR A 147 24.33 -9.82 -6.51
N VAL A 148 23.62 -8.91 -5.83
CA VAL A 148 22.25 -8.50 -6.14
C VAL A 148 22.20 -7.00 -6.43
N SER A 149 21.20 -6.59 -7.20
CA SER A 149 20.98 -5.18 -7.53
C SER A 149 20.05 -4.55 -6.51
N VAL A 150 20.50 -3.50 -5.81
CA VAL A 150 19.68 -2.73 -4.88
C VAL A 150 19.42 -1.35 -5.48
N TYR A 151 18.16 -0.94 -5.49
CA TYR A 151 17.72 0.38 -5.93
C TYR A 151 17.40 1.22 -4.70
N ILE A 152 18.17 2.29 -4.50
CA ILE A 152 18.03 3.18 -3.33
C ILE A 152 17.51 4.55 -3.80
N ASP A 153 16.58 5.10 -3.02
CA ASP A 153 16.14 6.49 -3.14
C ASP A 153 17.23 7.45 -2.60
N GLN A 154 17.75 8.32 -3.47
CA GLN A 154 18.77 9.31 -3.10
C GLN A 154 18.25 10.37 -2.11
N THR A 155 16.94 10.55 -2.01
CA THR A 155 16.31 11.53 -1.10
C THR A 155 15.86 10.92 0.22
N ASN A 156 15.66 9.60 0.28
CA ASN A 156 15.33 8.88 1.51
C ASN A 156 15.99 7.49 1.54
N PRO A 157 17.15 7.33 2.19
CA PRO A 157 17.89 6.07 2.23
C PRO A 157 17.13 4.88 2.86
N GLU A 158 16.07 5.15 3.64
CA GLU A 158 15.22 4.11 4.24
C GLU A 158 14.33 3.41 3.19
N LEU A 159 14.10 4.03 2.03
CA LEU A 159 13.30 3.46 0.94
C LEU A 159 14.23 2.81 -0.09
N TYR A 160 14.27 1.48 -0.06
CA TYR A 160 15.04 0.68 -1.00
C TYR A 160 14.23 -0.50 -1.56
N PHE A 161 14.69 -1.02 -2.69
CA PHE A 161 14.15 -2.23 -3.30
C PHE A 161 15.31 -3.12 -3.77
N VAL A 162 15.33 -4.36 -3.30
CA VAL A 162 16.32 -5.36 -3.74
C VAL A 162 15.71 -6.19 -4.86
N ASP A 163 16.29 -6.09 -6.05
CA ASP A 163 15.94 -6.94 -7.18
C ASP A 163 16.71 -8.26 -7.05
N PHE A 164 16.03 -9.23 -6.46
CA PHE A 164 16.56 -10.53 -6.12
C PHE A 164 15.58 -11.61 -6.55
N ASP A 165 15.98 -12.40 -7.54
CA ASP A 165 15.28 -13.61 -7.96
C ASP A 165 16.15 -14.83 -7.58
N PRO A 166 15.77 -15.61 -6.55
CA PRO A 166 16.59 -16.72 -6.06
C PRO A 166 16.83 -17.80 -7.12
N GLU A 167 15.92 -18.00 -8.07
CA GLU A 167 16.13 -18.97 -9.16
C GLU A 167 17.14 -18.48 -10.19
N SER A 168 17.22 -17.18 -10.42
CA SER A 168 18.15 -16.58 -11.38
C SER A 168 19.62 -16.64 -10.92
N VAL A 169 19.84 -16.71 -9.61
CA VAL A 169 21.18 -16.70 -9.00
C VAL A 169 21.78 -18.10 -8.89
N ALA A 170 20.96 -19.16 -8.94
CA ALA A 170 21.39 -20.56 -8.95
C ALA A 170 22.17 -20.98 -10.22
N VAL A 171 22.25 -20.12 -11.25
CA VAL A 171 22.94 -20.40 -12.51
C VAL A 171 24.33 -19.77 -12.54
N LYS A 172 25.23 -20.25 -11.69
CA LYS A 172 26.68 -20.15 -11.92
C LYS A 172 27.28 -21.55 -11.83
N TYR A 173 27.40 -22.18 -13.00
CA TYR A 173 28.25 -23.37 -13.20
C TYR A 173 29.72 -22.98 -13.20
#